data_AF-A0A4V2ZYK5-F1
#
_entry.id   AF-A0A4V2ZYK5-F1
#
_cell.length_a   1.000
_cell.length_b   1.000
_cell.length_c   1.000
_cell.angle_alpha   90.00
_cell.angle_beta   90.00
_cell.angle_gamma   90.00
#
_symmetry.space_group_name_H-M   'P 1'
#
loop_
_entity.id
_entity.type
_entity.pdbx_description
1 polymer ?
#
loop_
_entity_poly.entity_id
_entity_poly.type
_entity_poly.pdbx_seq_one_letter_code
_entity_poly.pdbx_strand_id
1 'polypeptide(L)'
;MKHHDQVADAFGSTAAAYLTSQVHASGADLDNLAATFAATCGNATVLDMGCGAGHASFAVAPHVREVVAYDIAPQMLATVEAAAKERGLATIRTQQGAAETLPFADATFNWAVSRMSAHHWRDVPRALAEVHRVLKPGGRLKFIDIAGVDDPLYDVHIQAIELLRDASHIRDYRADEWLAMLDRAGFDAKVSERWRIALDFDTWVARMRTPPERVMAIRSMWERAPDEVREYFDVQSDGSFKLDALMIEATRRG
;
A
#
# COMPACT_ATOMS: atom_id res chain seq x y z
N MET A 1 8.09 -20.62 -8.47
CA MET A 1 6.96 -19.88 -7.87
C MET A 1 6.70 -18.65 -8.72
N LYS A 2 5.45 -18.34 -9.11
CA LYS A 2 5.16 -17.10 -9.84
C LYS A 2 5.17 -15.93 -8.84
N HIS A 3 5.37 -14.70 -9.30
CA HIS A 3 5.45 -13.53 -8.42
C HIS A 3 4.18 -13.32 -7.58
N HIS A 4 3.00 -13.51 -8.17
CA HIS A 4 1.73 -13.47 -7.42
C HIS A 4 1.66 -14.51 -6.28
N ASP A 5 2.22 -15.71 -6.49
CA ASP A 5 2.27 -16.73 -5.45
C ASP A 5 3.23 -16.31 -4.32
N GLN A 6 4.32 -15.59 -4.64
CA GLN A 6 5.27 -15.06 -3.65
C GLN A 6 4.63 -13.97 -2.78
N VAL A 7 3.89 -13.03 -3.40
CA VAL A 7 3.14 -12.00 -2.66
C VAL A 7 2.12 -12.69 -1.73
N ALA A 8 1.31 -13.60 -2.27
CA ALA A 8 0.29 -14.29 -1.47
C ALA A 8 0.89 -15.07 -0.28
N ASP A 9 2.04 -15.72 -0.46
CA ASP A 9 2.72 -16.47 0.60
C ASP A 9 3.36 -15.55 1.66
N ALA A 10 4.08 -14.51 1.24
CA ALA A 10 4.75 -13.55 2.12
C ALA A 10 3.76 -12.87 3.09
N PHE A 11 2.62 -12.45 2.57
CA PHE A 11 1.59 -11.76 3.34
C PHE A 11 0.62 -12.71 4.04
N GLY A 12 0.20 -13.79 3.37
CA GLY A 12 -0.79 -14.70 3.94
C GLY A 12 -0.33 -15.35 5.25
N SER A 13 0.97 -15.58 5.39
CA SER A 13 1.56 -16.18 6.57
C SER A 13 1.88 -15.16 7.69
N THR A 14 1.77 -13.86 7.43
CA THR A 14 2.05 -12.76 8.38
C THR A 14 0.83 -11.91 8.73
N ALA A 15 -0.36 -12.28 8.23
CA ALA A 15 -1.60 -11.48 8.32
C ALA A 15 -1.93 -10.97 9.74
N ALA A 16 -1.82 -11.81 10.77
CA ALA A 16 -2.08 -11.43 12.16
C ALA A 16 -1.08 -10.38 12.70
N ALA A 17 0.19 -10.47 12.29
CA ALA A 17 1.22 -9.49 12.67
C ALA A 17 0.98 -8.14 11.98
N TYR A 18 0.47 -8.14 10.75
CA TYR A 18 0.05 -6.92 10.07
C TYR A 18 -1.13 -6.26 10.76
N LEU A 19 -2.18 -7.01 11.11
CA LEU A 19 -3.38 -6.47 11.76
C LEU A 19 -3.06 -5.65 13.02
N THR A 20 -2.09 -6.10 13.81
CA THR A 20 -1.71 -5.50 15.10
C THR A 20 -0.51 -4.57 15.03
N SER A 21 0.13 -4.43 13.86
CA SER A 21 1.31 -3.58 13.67
C SER A 21 0.96 -2.10 13.89
N GLN A 22 1.66 -1.43 14.81
CA GLN A 22 1.49 0.00 15.09
C GLN A 22 1.65 0.88 13.84
N VAL A 23 2.65 0.59 12.99
CA VAL A 23 2.92 1.31 11.74
C VAL A 23 1.77 1.21 10.73
N HIS A 24 1.01 0.11 10.76
CA HIS A 24 -0.09 -0.11 9.83
C HIS A 24 -1.45 0.23 10.41
N ALA A 25 -1.64 0.04 11.72
CA ALA A 25 -2.91 0.16 12.41
C ALA A 25 -3.26 1.59 12.85
N SER A 26 -2.30 2.51 12.76
CA SER A 26 -2.47 3.92 13.11
C SER A 26 -1.61 4.80 12.22
N GLY A 27 -1.98 6.07 12.07
CA GLY A 27 -1.23 7.04 11.29
C GLY A 27 -2.12 8.17 10.79
N ALA A 28 -1.52 9.34 10.57
CA ALA A 28 -2.21 10.52 10.06
C ALA A 28 -2.86 10.27 8.69
N ASP A 29 -2.34 9.30 7.94
CA ASP A 29 -2.86 8.87 6.64
C ASP A 29 -4.20 8.12 6.76
N LEU A 30 -4.37 7.27 7.78
CA LEU A 30 -5.66 6.62 8.07
C LEU A 30 -6.69 7.63 8.60
N ASP A 31 -6.27 8.57 9.44
CA ASP A 31 -7.12 9.66 9.91
C ASP A 31 -7.58 10.55 8.74
N ASN A 32 -6.66 10.84 7.80
CA ASN A 32 -6.96 11.57 6.57
C ASN A 32 -7.96 10.82 5.68
N LEU A 33 -7.81 9.51 5.52
CA LEU A 33 -8.80 8.67 4.83
C LEU A 33 -10.17 8.78 5.51
N ALA A 34 -10.26 8.50 6.80
CA ALA A 34 -11.51 8.57 7.55
C ALA A 34 -12.18 9.95 7.43
N ALA A 35 -11.42 11.03 7.60
CA ALA A 35 -11.90 12.41 7.46
C ALA A 35 -12.40 12.71 6.04
N THR A 36 -11.68 12.25 5.00
CA THR A 36 -12.09 12.42 3.60
C THR A 36 -13.46 11.77 3.36
N PHE A 37 -13.64 10.52 3.79
CA PHE A 37 -14.88 9.77 3.56
C PHE A 37 -16.03 10.28 4.43
N ALA A 38 -15.76 10.69 5.67
CA ALA A 38 -16.75 11.35 6.52
C ALA A 38 -17.31 12.63 5.86
N ALA A 39 -16.50 13.35 5.08
CA ALA A 39 -16.90 14.57 4.39
C ALA A 39 -17.57 14.36 3.01
N THR A 40 -17.43 13.18 2.37
CA THR A 40 -17.82 12.96 0.95
C THR A 40 -18.99 12.00 0.71
N CYS A 41 -19.83 11.78 1.74
CA CYS A 41 -21.19 11.17 1.74
C CYS A 41 -21.30 9.66 2.04
N GLY A 42 -22.29 9.33 2.90
CA GLY A 42 -22.60 7.99 3.43
C GLY A 42 -23.16 6.94 2.46
N ASN A 43 -23.17 7.18 1.14
CA ASN A 43 -23.71 6.22 0.15
C ASN A 43 -22.70 5.77 -0.91
N ALA A 44 -21.41 6.03 -0.71
CA ALA A 44 -20.36 5.59 -1.62
C ALA A 44 -20.14 4.07 -1.53
N THR A 45 -19.85 3.43 -2.66
CA THR A 45 -19.21 2.10 -2.68
C THR A 45 -17.73 2.27 -2.99
N VAL A 46 -16.88 1.70 -2.14
CA VAL A 46 -15.43 1.85 -2.17
C VAL A 46 -14.76 0.52 -2.49
N LEU A 47 -13.77 0.53 -3.36
CA LEU A 47 -12.85 -0.59 -3.59
C LEU A 47 -11.55 -0.33 -2.82
N ASP A 48 -11.17 -1.21 -1.89
CA ASP A 48 -9.87 -1.19 -1.22
C ASP A 48 -8.96 -2.25 -1.86
N MET A 49 -7.98 -1.83 -2.65
CA MET A 49 -7.13 -2.70 -3.45
C MET A 49 -5.82 -3.03 -2.74
N GLY A 50 -5.53 -4.32 -2.65
CA GLY A 50 -4.44 -4.82 -1.82
C GLY A 50 -4.72 -4.50 -0.36
N CYS A 51 -5.95 -4.82 0.10
CA CYS A 51 -6.43 -4.39 1.41
C CYS A 51 -5.59 -4.93 2.57
N GLY A 52 -4.79 -5.98 2.35
CA GLY A 52 -3.98 -6.63 3.36
C GLY A 52 -4.84 -7.03 4.57
N ALA A 53 -4.40 -6.66 5.76
CA ALA A 53 -5.14 -6.91 6.99
C ALA A 53 -6.36 -5.98 7.21
N GLY A 54 -6.67 -5.10 6.25
CA GLY A 54 -7.92 -4.35 6.18
C GLY A 54 -7.92 -2.98 6.87
N HIS A 55 -6.78 -2.41 7.24
CA HIS A 55 -6.74 -1.14 7.99
C HIS A 55 -7.45 0.01 7.26
N ALA A 56 -7.22 0.16 5.95
CA ALA A 56 -7.91 1.16 5.14
C ALA A 56 -9.42 0.84 5.05
N SER A 57 -9.77 -0.43 4.78
CA SER A 57 -11.16 -0.90 4.81
C SER A 57 -11.88 -0.55 6.12
N PHE A 58 -11.26 -0.78 7.28
CA PHE A 58 -11.85 -0.49 8.58
C PHE A 58 -11.98 1.01 8.86
N ALA A 59 -11.04 1.83 8.39
CA ALA A 59 -11.10 3.28 8.54
C ALA A 59 -12.23 3.89 7.69
N VAL A 60 -12.52 3.31 6.53
CA VAL A 60 -13.50 3.84 5.58
C VAL A 60 -14.92 3.31 5.82
N ALA A 61 -15.05 2.04 6.23
CA ALA A 61 -16.35 1.36 6.38
C ALA A 61 -17.41 2.09 7.22
N PRO A 62 -17.08 2.82 8.31
CA PRO A 62 -18.07 3.58 9.09
C PRO A 62 -18.72 4.75 8.35
N HIS A 63 -18.13 5.19 7.23
CA HIS A 63 -18.50 6.43 6.54
C HIS A 63 -19.14 6.20 5.17
N VAL A 64 -19.29 4.95 4.73
CA VAL A 64 -19.72 4.61 3.36
C VAL A 64 -20.78 3.52 3.35
N ARG A 65 -21.44 3.31 2.20
CA ARG A 65 -22.44 2.23 2.05
C ARG A 65 -21.79 0.86 2.13
N GLU A 66 -20.66 0.70 1.44
CA GLU A 66 -20.02 -0.59 1.25
C GLU A 66 -18.53 -0.40 0.96
N VAL A 67 -17.70 -1.27 1.53
CA VAL A 67 -16.31 -1.45 1.18
C VAL A 67 -16.12 -2.86 0.61
N VAL A 68 -15.52 -2.94 -0.57
CA VAL A 68 -15.02 -4.18 -1.15
C VAL A 68 -13.54 -4.26 -0.87
N ALA A 69 -13.17 -5.06 0.14
CA ALA A 69 -11.80 -5.38 0.50
C ALA A 69 -11.26 -6.41 -0.49
N TYR A 70 -10.31 -6.01 -1.33
CA TYR A 70 -9.81 -6.80 -2.46
C TYR A 70 -8.33 -7.09 -2.30
N ASP A 71 -7.95 -8.38 -2.31
CA ASP A 71 -6.56 -8.80 -2.12
C ASP A 71 -6.27 -10.11 -2.85
N ILE A 72 -5.00 -10.35 -3.17
CA ILE A 72 -4.54 -11.58 -3.82
C ILE A 72 -4.42 -12.73 -2.81
N ALA A 73 -4.14 -12.42 -1.54
CA ALA A 73 -3.88 -13.38 -0.48
C ALA A 73 -5.20 -13.77 0.25
N PRO A 74 -5.66 -15.03 0.14
CA PRO A 74 -6.91 -15.45 0.77
C PRO A 74 -6.85 -15.39 2.31
N GLN A 75 -5.69 -15.56 2.91
CA GLN A 75 -5.51 -15.46 4.37
C GLN A 75 -5.63 -14.01 4.88
N MET A 76 -5.25 -13.02 4.07
CA MET A 76 -5.49 -11.61 4.38
C MET A 76 -7.00 -11.34 4.39
N LEU A 77 -7.72 -11.79 3.37
CA LEU A 77 -9.18 -11.65 3.30
C LEU A 77 -9.89 -12.36 4.47
N ALA A 78 -9.47 -13.56 4.85
CA ALA A 78 -10.00 -14.25 6.02
C ALA A 78 -9.78 -13.45 7.32
N THR A 79 -8.62 -12.80 7.45
CA THR A 79 -8.31 -11.89 8.57
C THR A 79 -9.23 -10.68 8.57
N VAL A 80 -9.46 -10.07 7.40
CA VAL A 80 -10.38 -8.94 7.25
C VAL A 80 -11.80 -9.32 7.64
N GLU A 81 -12.31 -10.46 7.17
CA GLU A 81 -13.66 -10.93 7.47
C GLU A 81 -13.86 -11.19 8.97
N ALA A 82 -12.90 -11.85 9.61
CA ALA A 82 -12.94 -12.10 11.05
C ALA A 82 -12.95 -10.80 11.87
N ALA A 83 -12.05 -9.87 11.55
CA ALA A 83 -11.95 -8.59 12.24
C ALA A 83 -13.16 -7.68 11.96
N ALA A 84 -13.70 -7.68 10.74
CA ALA A 84 -14.92 -6.95 10.41
C ALA A 84 -16.12 -7.45 11.24
N LYS A 85 -16.26 -8.77 11.38
CA LYS A 85 -17.30 -9.39 12.21
C LYS A 85 -17.17 -9.01 13.69
N GLU A 86 -15.95 -9.08 14.24
CA GLU A 86 -15.67 -8.69 15.62
C GLU A 86 -16.00 -7.21 15.89
N ARG A 87 -15.71 -6.34 14.92
CA ARG A 87 -15.97 -4.89 14.99
C ARG A 87 -17.40 -4.48 14.61
N GLY A 88 -18.26 -5.43 14.21
CA GLY A 88 -19.62 -5.14 13.75
C GLY A 88 -19.70 -4.38 12.42
N LEU A 89 -18.65 -4.43 11.59
CA LEU A 89 -18.56 -3.73 10.31
C LEU A 89 -19.19 -4.56 9.17
N ALA A 90 -20.53 -4.67 9.20
CA ALA A 90 -21.29 -5.46 8.23
C ALA A 90 -21.26 -4.92 6.78
N THR A 91 -20.72 -3.71 6.57
CA THR A 91 -20.59 -3.06 5.26
C THR A 91 -19.33 -3.47 4.49
N ILE A 92 -18.46 -4.29 5.08
CA ILE A 92 -17.27 -4.81 4.43
C ILE A 92 -17.57 -6.18 3.83
N ARG A 93 -17.25 -6.36 2.55
CA ARG A 93 -17.15 -7.70 1.93
C ARG A 93 -15.77 -7.90 1.32
N THR A 94 -15.30 -9.13 1.33
CA THR A 94 -14.00 -9.52 0.78
C THR A 94 -14.16 -10.08 -0.63
N GLN A 95 -13.15 -9.88 -1.48
CA GLN A 95 -13.07 -10.47 -2.82
C GLN A 95 -11.62 -10.77 -3.16
N GLN A 96 -11.33 -12.01 -3.57
CA GLN A 96 -9.98 -12.37 -4.01
C GLN A 96 -9.71 -11.97 -5.46
N GLY A 97 -8.50 -11.48 -5.72
CA GLY A 97 -7.91 -11.42 -7.05
C GLY A 97 -6.70 -10.50 -7.14
N ALA A 98 -6.15 -10.36 -8.34
CA ALA A 98 -4.98 -9.53 -8.62
C ALA A 98 -5.40 -8.12 -9.10
N ALA A 99 -4.66 -7.08 -8.70
CA ALA A 99 -4.97 -5.70 -9.05
C ALA A 99 -5.07 -5.45 -10.57
N GLU A 100 -4.35 -6.25 -11.36
CA GLU A 100 -4.33 -6.20 -12.82
C GLU A 100 -5.59 -6.79 -13.49
N THR A 101 -6.52 -7.39 -12.74
CA THR A 101 -7.75 -8.00 -13.28
C THR A 101 -8.88 -7.94 -12.25
N LEU A 102 -9.70 -6.90 -12.35
CA LEU A 102 -10.78 -6.64 -11.42
C LEU A 102 -12.09 -7.30 -11.91
N PRO A 103 -12.68 -8.25 -11.17
CA PRO A 103 -13.88 -8.98 -11.57
C PRO A 103 -15.17 -8.17 -11.34
N PHE A 104 -15.13 -6.86 -11.61
CA PHE A 104 -16.23 -5.93 -11.39
C PHE A 104 -16.66 -5.30 -12.71
N ALA A 105 -17.93 -4.90 -12.79
CA ALA A 105 -18.45 -4.18 -13.94
C ALA A 105 -17.87 -2.76 -14.01
N ASP A 106 -17.90 -2.19 -15.21
CA ASP A 106 -17.52 -0.80 -15.45
C ASP A 106 -18.37 0.15 -14.60
N ALA A 107 -17.78 1.28 -14.17
CA ALA A 107 -18.49 2.34 -13.44
C ALA A 107 -19.27 1.85 -12.19
N THR A 108 -18.72 0.88 -11.46
CA THR A 108 -19.31 0.33 -10.23
C THR A 108 -19.00 1.20 -9.00
N PHE A 109 -17.75 1.63 -8.86
CA PHE A 109 -17.24 2.24 -7.62
C PHE A 109 -17.26 3.76 -7.66
N ASN A 110 -17.57 4.38 -6.52
CA ASN A 110 -17.41 5.82 -6.35
C ASN A 110 -15.96 6.17 -6.03
N TRP A 111 -15.30 5.28 -5.29
CA TRP A 111 -13.93 5.46 -4.84
C TRP A 111 -13.13 4.17 -4.97
N ALA A 112 -11.83 4.35 -5.22
CA ALA A 112 -10.82 3.32 -5.03
C ALA A 112 -9.82 3.84 -4.00
N VAL A 113 -9.32 2.93 -3.16
CA VAL A 113 -8.25 3.17 -2.20
C VAL A 113 -7.21 2.08 -2.40
N SER A 114 -5.94 2.43 -2.25
CA SER A 114 -4.89 1.45 -2.03
C SER A 114 -3.86 2.05 -1.08
N ARG A 115 -3.39 1.23 -0.14
CA ARG A 115 -2.47 1.67 0.90
C ARG A 115 -1.36 0.64 1.10
N MET A 116 -0.11 1.05 0.92
CA MET A 116 1.09 0.25 1.12
C MET A 116 1.02 -1.10 0.40
N SER A 117 0.64 -1.08 -0.89
CA SER A 117 0.41 -2.30 -1.66
C SER A 117 0.99 -2.29 -3.08
N ALA A 118 0.92 -1.17 -3.82
CA ALA A 118 1.24 -1.24 -5.25
C ALA A 118 2.73 -1.35 -5.58
N HIS A 119 3.61 -1.10 -4.62
CA HIS A 119 5.01 -1.52 -4.72
C HIS A 119 5.18 -3.05 -4.89
N HIS A 120 4.12 -3.84 -4.69
CA HIS A 120 4.05 -5.27 -5.04
C HIS A 120 3.26 -5.59 -6.32
N TRP A 121 2.70 -4.61 -7.04
CA TRP A 121 1.93 -4.93 -8.24
C TRP A 121 2.85 -5.17 -9.42
N ARG A 122 2.53 -6.20 -10.21
CA ARG A 122 3.39 -6.65 -11.30
C ARG A 122 3.26 -5.74 -12.52
N ASP A 123 2.06 -5.22 -12.78
CA ASP A 123 1.77 -4.32 -13.88
C ASP A 123 0.87 -3.18 -13.40
N VAL A 124 1.49 -2.18 -12.76
CA VAL A 124 0.82 -0.98 -12.26
C VAL A 124 0.02 -0.26 -13.35
N PRO A 125 0.55 -0.01 -14.57
CA PRO A 125 -0.24 0.58 -15.65
C PRO A 125 -1.54 -0.18 -15.95
N ARG A 126 -1.49 -1.53 -16.01
CA ARG A 126 -2.69 -2.35 -16.21
C ARG A 126 -3.65 -2.28 -15.04
N ALA A 127 -3.15 -2.32 -13.81
CA ALA A 127 -3.99 -2.16 -12.61
C ALA A 127 -4.71 -0.81 -12.61
N LEU A 128 -4.01 0.29 -12.92
CA LEU A 128 -4.63 1.62 -13.00
C LEU A 128 -5.67 1.73 -14.12
N ALA A 129 -5.48 1.04 -15.25
CA ALA A 129 -6.49 0.96 -16.30
C ALA A 129 -7.76 0.23 -15.83
N GLU A 130 -7.61 -0.86 -15.07
CA GLU A 130 -8.75 -1.55 -14.45
C GLU A 130 -9.45 -0.67 -13.41
N VAL A 131 -8.70 0.07 -12.59
CA VAL A 131 -9.27 1.05 -11.63
C VAL A 131 -10.07 2.11 -12.36
N HIS A 132 -9.52 2.68 -13.43
CA HIS A 132 -10.23 3.66 -14.26
C HIS A 132 -11.54 3.08 -14.81
N ARG A 133 -11.51 1.84 -15.31
CA ARG A 133 -12.69 1.14 -15.84
C ARG A 133 -13.78 0.97 -14.79
N VAL A 134 -13.43 0.47 -13.60
CA VAL A 134 -14.42 0.14 -12.56
C VAL A 134 -14.90 1.35 -11.76
N LEU A 135 -14.16 2.46 -11.74
CA LEU A 135 -14.62 3.72 -11.14
C LEU A 135 -15.71 4.35 -11.99
N LYS A 136 -16.70 5.01 -11.38
CA LYS A 136 -17.68 5.86 -12.09
C LYS A 136 -16.99 7.06 -12.73
N PRO A 137 -17.55 7.69 -13.77
CA PRO A 137 -17.11 9.02 -14.22
C PRO A 137 -17.08 10.01 -13.03
N GLY A 138 -15.98 10.74 -12.87
CA GLY A 138 -15.75 11.59 -11.69
C GLY A 138 -15.46 10.82 -10.38
N GLY A 139 -15.34 9.50 -10.44
CA GLY A 139 -14.89 8.67 -9.33
C GLY A 139 -13.47 9.01 -8.92
N ARG A 140 -13.15 8.80 -7.64
CA ARG A 140 -11.89 9.28 -7.05
C ARG A 140 -11.02 8.12 -6.58
N LEU A 141 -9.72 8.33 -6.57
CA LEU A 141 -8.71 7.40 -6.09
C LEU A 141 -7.89 8.09 -4.99
N LYS A 142 -7.71 7.39 -3.86
CA LYS A 142 -6.72 7.72 -2.83
C LYS A 142 -5.66 6.63 -2.85
N PHE A 143 -4.42 7.01 -3.14
CA PHE A 143 -3.31 6.09 -3.25
C PHE A 143 -2.23 6.48 -2.24
N ILE A 144 -1.84 5.56 -1.36
CA ILE A 144 -0.85 5.77 -0.31
C ILE A 144 0.22 4.72 -0.44
N ASP A 145 1.48 5.11 -0.56
CA ASP A 145 2.57 4.14 -0.67
C ASP A 145 3.91 4.71 -0.21
N ILE A 146 4.90 3.83 -0.08
CA ILE A 146 6.30 4.22 0.04
C ILE A 146 6.73 4.91 -1.25
N ALA A 147 7.41 6.04 -1.10
CA ALA A 147 7.86 6.87 -2.19
C ALA A 147 9.27 6.47 -2.62
N GLY A 148 9.46 6.24 -3.92
CA GLY A 148 10.80 6.23 -4.52
C GLY A 148 11.46 7.61 -4.41
N VAL A 149 12.78 7.64 -4.52
CA VAL A 149 13.59 8.85 -4.37
C VAL A 149 14.11 9.33 -5.73
N ASP A 150 14.17 10.64 -5.96
CA ASP A 150 14.63 11.21 -7.23
C ASP A 150 16.13 11.02 -7.47
N ASP A 151 16.93 11.09 -6.40
CA ASP A 151 18.37 10.85 -6.47
C ASP A 151 18.66 9.35 -6.69
N PRO A 152 19.36 8.96 -7.77
CA PRO A 152 19.65 7.56 -8.07
C PRO A 152 20.43 6.84 -6.96
N LEU A 153 21.29 7.54 -6.21
CA LEU A 153 22.04 6.95 -5.11
C LEU A 153 21.09 6.49 -4.00
N TYR A 154 20.12 7.32 -3.65
CA TYR A 154 19.13 7.01 -2.62
C TYR A 154 18.12 5.96 -3.11
N ASP A 155 17.61 6.09 -4.35
CA ASP A 155 16.65 5.13 -4.91
C ASP A 155 17.25 3.72 -4.99
N VAL A 156 18.42 3.56 -5.61
CA VAL A 156 19.03 2.23 -5.75
C VAL A 156 19.31 1.60 -4.39
N HIS A 157 19.73 2.39 -3.40
CA HIS A 157 20.01 1.89 -2.07
C HIS A 157 18.75 1.33 -1.41
N ILE A 158 17.65 2.10 -1.41
CA ILE A 158 16.46 1.67 -0.71
C ILE A 158 15.73 0.54 -1.41
N GLN A 159 15.68 0.53 -2.74
CA GLN A 159 15.06 -0.54 -3.52
C GLN A 159 15.76 -1.88 -3.27
N ALA A 160 17.09 -1.87 -3.16
CA ALA A 160 17.86 -3.07 -2.83
C ALA A 160 17.59 -3.57 -1.40
N ILE A 161 17.44 -2.65 -0.44
CA ILE A 161 17.11 -2.99 0.96
C ILE A 161 15.69 -3.57 1.08
N GLU A 162 14.70 -2.96 0.46
CA GLU A 162 13.33 -3.49 0.43
C GLU A 162 13.26 -4.86 -0.26
N LEU A 163 14.00 -5.07 -1.37
CA LEU A 163 14.06 -6.37 -2.05
C LEU A 163 14.74 -7.47 -1.21
N LEU A 164 15.79 -7.11 -0.47
CA LEU A 164 16.43 -8.04 0.47
C LEU A 164 15.46 -8.43 1.58
N ARG A 165 14.72 -7.46 2.12
CA ARG A 165 13.74 -7.67 3.19
C ARG A 165 12.52 -8.48 2.72
N ASP A 166 12.01 -8.16 1.53
CA ASP A 166 10.86 -8.81 0.93
C ASP A 166 11.12 -9.13 -0.55
N ALA A 167 11.23 -10.43 -0.86
CA ALA A 167 11.46 -10.90 -2.23
C ALA A 167 10.29 -10.64 -3.19
N SER A 168 9.12 -10.26 -2.67
CA SER A 168 7.94 -9.93 -3.46
C SER A 168 7.86 -8.45 -3.83
N HIS A 169 8.76 -7.61 -3.29
CA HIS A 169 8.92 -6.20 -3.68
C HIS A 169 9.18 -6.07 -5.18
N ILE A 170 8.49 -5.12 -5.83
CA ILE A 170 8.73 -4.75 -7.23
C ILE A 170 9.48 -3.43 -7.30
N ARG A 171 8.86 -2.35 -6.81
CA ARG A 171 9.42 -0.99 -6.88
C ARG A 171 8.64 -0.01 -6.04
N ASP A 172 9.35 0.79 -5.24
CA ASP A 172 8.83 2.06 -4.73
C ASP A 172 8.91 3.09 -5.85
N TYR A 173 7.79 3.44 -6.46
CA TYR A 173 7.79 4.40 -7.57
C TYR A 173 7.93 5.82 -7.05
N ARG A 174 8.67 6.64 -7.79
CA ARG A 174 8.75 8.07 -7.52
C ARG A 174 7.42 8.76 -7.80
N ALA A 175 7.25 9.96 -7.25
CA ALA A 175 6.02 10.71 -7.45
C ALA A 175 5.79 11.10 -8.92
N ASP A 176 6.83 11.47 -9.66
CA ASP A 176 6.73 11.79 -11.09
C ASP A 176 6.29 10.56 -11.91
N GLU A 177 6.83 9.38 -11.59
CA GLU A 177 6.42 8.11 -12.19
C GLU A 177 4.96 7.80 -11.90
N TRP A 178 4.52 7.93 -10.65
CA TRP A 178 3.12 7.76 -10.26
C TRP A 178 2.17 8.69 -11.02
N LEU A 179 2.47 9.99 -11.04
CA LEU A 179 1.64 10.99 -11.73
C LEU A 179 1.59 10.72 -13.24
N ALA A 180 2.70 10.33 -13.85
CA ALA A 180 2.74 9.97 -15.27
C ALA A 180 1.92 8.70 -15.57
N MET A 181 1.97 7.68 -14.71
CA MET A 181 1.17 6.47 -14.86
C MET A 181 -0.34 6.75 -14.69
N LEU A 182 -0.71 7.58 -13.73
CA LEU A 182 -2.09 7.99 -13.48
C LEU A 182 -2.65 8.85 -14.63
N ASP A 183 -1.88 9.81 -15.15
CA ASP A 183 -2.30 10.59 -16.32
C ASP A 183 -2.54 9.66 -17.52
N ARG A 184 -1.61 8.75 -17.83
CA ARG A 184 -1.80 7.76 -18.92
C ARG A 184 -3.04 6.88 -18.73
N ALA A 185 -3.38 6.56 -17.48
CA ALA A 185 -4.57 5.79 -17.14
C ALA A 185 -5.87 6.61 -17.15
N GLY A 186 -5.83 7.91 -17.46
CA GLY A 186 -7.02 8.75 -17.58
C GLY A 186 -7.40 9.52 -16.31
N PHE A 187 -6.48 9.71 -15.36
CA PHE A 187 -6.74 10.47 -14.14
C PHE A 187 -6.16 11.88 -14.17
N ASP A 188 -6.84 12.82 -13.52
CA ASP A 188 -6.24 14.07 -13.03
C ASP A 188 -5.75 13.83 -11.60
N ALA A 189 -4.44 13.90 -11.38
CA ALA A 189 -3.80 13.44 -10.15
C ALA A 189 -2.81 14.46 -9.58
N LYS A 190 -2.71 14.51 -8.25
CA LYS A 190 -1.71 15.30 -7.53
C LYS A 190 -1.22 14.54 -6.30
N VAL A 191 0.04 14.76 -5.93
CA VAL A 191 0.52 14.41 -4.59
C VAL A 191 -0.12 15.39 -3.61
N SER A 192 -0.97 14.87 -2.72
CA SER A 192 -1.65 15.67 -1.71
C SER A 192 -0.81 15.83 -0.43
N GLU A 193 0.02 14.85 -0.12
CA GLU A 193 0.80 14.82 1.12
C GLU A 193 2.08 14.00 0.96
N ARG A 194 3.11 14.36 1.73
CA ARG A 194 4.35 13.59 1.91
C ARG A 194 4.74 13.61 3.38
N TRP A 195 5.24 12.48 3.87
CA TRP A 195 5.74 12.36 5.23
C TRP A 195 6.86 11.32 5.27
N ARG A 196 7.49 11.16 6.44
CA ARG A 196 8.49 10.13 6.68
C ARG A 196 8.02 9.16 7.74
N ILE A 197 8.21 7.88 7.50
CA ILE A 197 7.84 6.78 8.40
C ILE A 197 9.10 6.29 9.09
N ALA A 198 9.17 6.44 10.41
CA ALA A 198 10.24 5.84 11.21
C ALA A 198 9.99 4.33 11.36
N LEU A 199 11.02 3.55 11.05
CA LEU A 199 11.00 2.09 11.10
C LEU A 199 12.03 1.59 12.11
N ASP A 200 11.53 0.85 13.10
CA ASP A 200 12.36 0.03 13.96
C ASP A 200 12.85 -1.19 13.16
N PHE A 201 14.18 -1.34 13.05
CA PHE A 201 14.78 -2.32 12.14
C PHE A 201 14.39 -3.76 12.48
N ASP A 202 14.48 -4.14 13.75
CA ASP A 202 14.27 -5.52 14.19
C ASP A 202 12.82 -5.95 13.99
N THR A 203 11.85 -5.10 14.33
CA THR A 203 10.43 -5.38 14.08
C THR A 203 10.09 -5.33 12.57
N TRP A 204 10.77 -4.49 11.80
CA TRP A 204 10.57 -4.37 10.34
C TRP A 204 11.02 -5.63 9.59
N VAL A 205 12.19 -6.21 9.92
CA VAL A 205 12.65 -7.48 9.33
C VAL A 205 11.86 -8.68 9.86
N ALA A 206 11.52 -8.69 11.16
CA ALA A 206 10.78 -9.79 11.78
C ALA A 206 9.36 -9.91 11.22
N ARG A 207 8.70 -8.78 10.93
CA ARG A 207 7.34 -8.77 10.34
C ARG A 207 7.28 -9.51 9.00
N MET A 208 8.33 -9.42 8.18
CA MET A 208 8.42 -10.15 6.91
C MET A 208 9.09 -11.52 7.03
N ARG A 209 9.51 -11.91 8.23
CA ARG A 209 10.29 -13.12 8.50
C ARG A 209 11.51 -13.22 7.59
N THR A 210 12.19 -12.07 7.45
CA THR A 210 13.38 -11.91 6.60
C THR A 210 14.45 -12.93 7.02
N PRO A 211 14.99 -13.75 6.10
CA PRO A 211 16.01 -14.74 6.42
C PRO A 211 17.27 -14.11 7.05
N PRO A 212 17.94 -14.77 8.02
CA PRO A 212 19.09 -14.20 8.73
C PRO A 212 20.21 -13.69 7.82
N GLU A 213 20.50 -14.40 6.73
CA GLU A 213 21.53 -14.00 5.75
C GLU A 213 21.18 -12.69 5.04
N ARG A 214 19.88 -12.43 4.81
CA ARG A 214 19.42 -11.17 4.22
C ARG A 214 19.39 -10.06 5.24
N VAL A 215 19.03 -10.34 6.49
CA VAL A 215 19.16 -9.38 7.61
C VAL A 215 20.62 -8.92 7.75
N MET A 216 21.57 -9.85 7.72
CA MET A 216 23.00 -9.53 7.72
C MET A 216 23.41 -8.67 6.52
N ALA A 217 22.91 -8.99 5.32
CA ALA A 217 23.18 -8.20 4.12
C ALA A 217 22.66 -6.77 4.23
N ILE A 218 21.42 -6.58 4.71
CA ILE A 218 20.84 -5.24 4.91
C ILE A 218 21.65 -4.45 5.94
N ARG A 219 22.02 -5.05 7.08
CA ARG A 219 22.88 -4.39 8.07
C ARG A 219 24.22 -3.97 7.47
N SER A 220 24.86 -4.86 6.71
CA SER A 220 26.10 -4.54 5.99
C SER A 220 25.94 -3.41 4.97
N MET A 221 24.77 -3.28 4.33
CA MET A 221 24.49 -2.17 3.40
C MET A 221 24.40 -0.85 4.15
N TRP A 222 23.68 -0.79 5.27
CA TRP A 222 23.59 0.42 6.09
C TRP A 222 24.93 0.83 6.70
N GLU A 223 25.68 -0.12 7.24
CA GLU A 223 26.99 0.14 7.85
C GLU A 223 28.01 0.72 6.86
N ARG A 224 27.93 0.31 5.59
CA ARG A 224 28.85 0.70 4.52
C ARG A 224 28.27 1.75 3.56
N ALA A 225 27.08 2.25 3.84
CA ALA A 225 26.46 3.30 3.05
C ALA A 225 27.25 4.61 3.18
N PRO A 226 27.35 5.43 2.10
CA PRO A 226 27.89 6.78 2.19
C PRO A 226 27.16 7.63 3.24
N ASP A 227 27.85 8.61 3.81
CA ASP A 227 27.30 9.46 4.87
C ASP A 227 26.02 10.18 4.40
N GLU A 228 25.98 10.65 3.15
CA GLU A 228 24.79 11.29 2.59
C GLU A 228 23.57 10.36 2.51
N VAL A 229 23.77 9.06 2.29
CA VAL A 229 22.69 8.05 2.30
C VAL A 229 22.19 7.83 3.73
N ARG A 230 23.12 7.70 4.67
CA ARG A 230 22.79 7.49 6.09
C ARG A 230 22.06 8.69 6.68
N GLU A 231 22.51 9.90 6.34
CA GLU A 231 21.88 11.15 6.75
C GLU A 231 20.50 11.30 6.09
N TYR A 232 20.38 11.01 4.79
CA TYR A 232 19.10 11.07 4.09
C TYR A 232 18.07 10.14 4.73
N PHE A 233 18.39 8.86 4.96
CA PHE A 233 17.46 7.90 5.55
C PHE A 233 17.43 7.93 7.09
N ASP A 234 18.11 8.87 7.74
CA ASP A 234 18.19 8.98 9.20
C ASP A 234 18.54 7.65 9.88
N VAL A 235 19.59 6.99 9.39
CA VAL A 235 20.01 5.66 9.83
C VAL A 235 20.63 5.72 11.22
N GLN A 236 19.98 5.06 12.17
CA GLN A 236 20.39 4.97 13.56
C GLN A 236 21.39 3.83 13.81
N SER A 237 22.01 3.83 14.98
CA SER A 237 23.03 2.83 15.35
C SER A 237 22.50 1.40 15.47
N ASP A 238 21.21 1.23 15.75
CA ASP A 238 20.53 -0.08 15.80
C ASP A 238 20.08 -0.57 14.41
N GLY A 239 20.26 0.26 13.38
CA GLY A 239 19.83 0.03 12.00
C GLY A 239 18.44 0.58 11.68
N SER A 240 17.75 1.18 12.65
CA SER A 240 16.46 1.85 12.43
C SER A 240 16.63 3.03 11.48
N PHE A 241 15.63 3.31 10.65
CA PHE A 241 15.73 4.31 9.57
C PHE A 241 14.37 4.91 9.24
N LYS A 242 14.32 5.87 8.34
CA LYS A 242 13.10 6.52 7.87
C LYS A 242 12.88 6.27 6.38
N LEU A 243 11.65 5.96 6.01
CA LEU A 243 11.21 5.92 4.61
C LEU A 243 10.37 7.13 4.25
N ASP A 244 10.46 7.57 3.00
CA ASP A 244 9.54 8.56 2.46
C ASP A 244 8.24 7.87 2.06
N ALA A 245 7.12 8.50 2.36
CA ALA A 245 5.80 8.04 1.96
C ALA A 245 5.03 9.20 1.33
N LEU A 246 4.09 8.86 0.45
CA LEU A 246 3.28 9.84 -0.26
C LEU A 246 1.81 9.41 -0.27
N MET A 247 0.95 10.42 -0.37
CA MET A 247 -0.46 10.26 -0.68
C MET A 247 -0.75 10.99 -1.99
N ILE A 248 -1.42 10.30 -2.90
CA ILE A 248 -1.94 10.84 -4.15
C ILE A 248 -3.45 10.84 -4.10
N GLU A 249 -4.02 11.97 -4.52
CA GLU A 249 -5.43 12.09 -4.84
C GLU A 249 -5.57 12.19 -6.34
N ALA A 250 -6.46 11.38 -6.89
CA ALA A 250 -6.75 11.36 -8.31
C ALA A 250 -8.25 11.33 -8.59
N THR A 251 -8.67 11.95 -9.68
CA THR A 251 -10.07 11.95 -10.15
C THR A 251 -10.11 11.41 -11.57
N ARG A 252 -11.01 10.45 -11.81
CA ARG A 252 -11.23 9.85 -13.13
C ARG A 252 -11.74 10.93 -14.09
N ARG A 253 -11.05 11.13 -15.22
CA ARG A 253 -11.53 12.00 -16.30
C ARG A 253 -12.77 11.38 -16.98
N GLY A 254 -13.59 12.24 -17.58
CA GLY A 254 -14.83 11.87 -18.28
C GLY A 254 -14.58 11.04 -19.53
#